data_AF-A0A356KUV7-F1
#
_entry.id   AF-A0A356KUV7-F1
#
_cell.length_a   1.000
_cell.length_b   1.000
_cell.length_c   1.000
_cell.angle_alpha   90.00
_cell.angle_beta   90.00
_cell.angle_gamma   90.00
#
_symmetry.space_group_name_H-M   'P 1'
#
loop_
_entity.id
_entity.type
_entity.pdbx_description
1 polymer ?
#
loop_
_entity_poly.entity_id
_entity_poly.type
_entity_poly.pdbx_seq_one_letter_code
_entity_poly.pdbx_strand_id
1 'polypeptide(L)'
;MDFRGRGRAGTSHALVRAKERSDLSTTHIAPLALIVLASSASLALAETVEVRASALNLRRGPGTQHGRVGVLYRGQRYPVLARSGGWVKLRAGAREGWAYGKLRTDIFAAPAPAPAPATTRVVTAGALNVRSGPGTGYRRLGQLSRGAQVRVRGSSGAWRRIDYRGGAAWVHGAYLGASAPAPAPPAPSGPAGWDTTPPAANYQRTRFRGVTLNRRTVELLQRAERIMAGLGHAGFRFELTQGSYSRSVAASGGTHGGGGAVDIRTRGRSRRTVDDMVRSLRRAGFAAWSRGRGADSFAPHIHALALGDAQASSAARSQIRAYAAGRNGLRNNALDADRRLGRNPPRWARRFL
;
A
#
# COMPACT_ATOMS: atom_id res chain seq x y z
N MET A 1 9.26 31.09 110.53
CA MET A 1 9.34 32.47 110.01
C MET A 1 8.56 32.52 108.72
N ASP A 2 7.44 33.23 108.79
CA ASP A 2 6.57 33.62 107.69
C ASP A 2 7.32 34.61 106.76
N PHE A 3 7.09 34.57 105.44
CA PHE A 3 6.83 35.77 104.62
C PHE A 3 6.59 35.45 103.13
N ARG A 4 5.51 36.05 102.64
CA ARG A 4 4.98 36.12 101.27
C ARG A 4 5.91 36.87 100.31
N GLY A 5 5.80 36.60 98.99
CA GLY A 5 6.45 37.46 97.98
C GLY A 5 6.10 37.17 96.51
N ARG A 6 4.97 37.74 96.06
CA ARG A 6 4.42 38.00 94.71
C ARG A 6 5.37 37.98 93.49
N GLY A 7 4.83 37.61 92.31
CA GLY A 7 5.08 38.40 91.08
C GLY A 7 5.02 37.73 89.70
N ARG A 8 3.95 38.06 88.96
CA ARG A 8 3.84 38.31 87.49
C ARG A 8 3.67 37.16 86.47
N ALA A 9 2.64 37.38 85.66
CA ALA A 9 2.27 36.71 84.41
C ALA A 9 3.11 37.19 83.21
N GLY A 10 3.23 36.34 82.18
CA GLY A 10 3.83 36.64 80.88
C GLY A 10 3.62 35.51 79.85
N THR A 11 2.49 35.60 79.13
CA THR A 11 2.19 35.18 77.74
C THR A 11 3.11 34.25 76.92
N SER A 12 2.51 33.12 76.49
CA SER A 12 2.29 32.69 75.09
C SER A 12 3.25 31.73 74.34
N HIS A 13 2.59 30.80 73.61
CA HIS A 13 3.02 29.94 72.49
C HIS A 13 3.90 28.71 72.77
N ALA A 14 3.34 27.49 72.64
CA ALA A 14 3.40 26.72 71.38
C ALA A 14 2.93 25.25 71.53
N LEU A 15 2.10 24.88 70.55
CA LEU A 15 1.56 23.60 70.10
C LEU A 15 1.98 22.24 70.71
N VAL A 16 0.91 21.52 71.00
CA VAL A 16 0.70 20.08 71.16
C VAL A 16 1.23 19.22 70.01
N ARG A 17 1.94 18.12 70.33
CA ARG A 17 1.80 16.84 69.62
C ARG A 17 2.24 15.66 70.48
N ALA A 18 1.27 14.97 71.08
CA ALA A 18 1.44 13.64 71.63
C ALA A 18 1.41 12.62 70.48
N LYS A 19 2.35 11.67 70.50
CA LYS A 19 2.46 10.56 69.57
C LYS A 19 2.27 9.29 70.38
N GLU A 20 1.14 8.61 70.20
CA GLU A 20 0.98 7.26 70.74
C GLU A 20 0.22 6.34 69.78
N ARG A 21 0.77 5.13 69.74
CA ARG A 21 0.17 3.82 69.55
C ARG A 21 -0.13 3.32 68.14
N SER A 22 0.30 2.07 68.02
CA SER A 22 0.35 1.12 66.94
C SER A 22 -0.95 0.33 66.85
N ASP A 23 -1.47 0.14 65.65
CA ASP A 23 -2.45 -0.90 65.34
C ASP A 23 -1.94 -1.76 64.17
N LEU A 24 -2.00 -3.08 64.40
CA LEU A 24 -1.81 -4.14 63.40
C LEU A 24 -3.10 -4.32 62.61
N SER A 25 -3.05 -4.35 61.27
CA SER A 25 -3.84 -5.29 60.46
C SER A 25 -3.72 -5.06 58.95
N THR A 26 -3.82 -6.18 58.24
CA THR A 26 -4.18 -6.34 56.84
C THR A 26 -3.07 -6.15 55.82
N THR A 27 -2.48 -7.30 55.49
CA THR A 27 -1.91 -7.68 54.20
C THR A 27 -2.71 -7.12 53.03
N HIS A 28 -2.19 -6.08 52.37
CA HIS A 28 -2.57 -5.73 51.00
C HIS A 28 -1.31 -5.76 50.15
N ILE A 29 -1.04 -6.92 49.54
CA ILE A 29 -0.18 -6.98 48.36
C ILE A 29 -0.99 -6.31 47.24
N ALA A 30 -0.79 -5.00 47.07
CA ALA A 30 -1.34 -4.27 45.94
C ALA A 30 -0.81 -4.93 44.64
N PRO A 31 -1.67 -5.32 43.69
CA PRO A 31 -1.18 -5.81 42.41
C PRO A 31 -0.50 -4.65 41.70
N LEU A 32 0.76 -4.83 41.34
CA LEU A 32 1.51 -3.91 40.49
C LEU A 32 0.69 -3.69 39.21
N ALA A 33 0.05 -2.53 39.11
CA ALA A 33 -0.79 -2.17 37.97
C ALA A 33 0.06 -2.20 36.70
N LEU A 34 -0.26 -3.12 35.81
CA LEU A 34 0.22 -3.13 34.44
C LEU A 34 -0.26 -1.84 33.78
N ILE A 35 0.59 -0.82 33.72
CA ILE A 35 0.36 0.37 32.90
C ILE A 35 0.33 -0.10 31.44
N VAL A 36 -0.87 -0.36 30.93
CA VAL A 36 -1.11 -0.43 29.50
C VAL A 36 -0.99 1.00 29.00
N LEU A 37 0.20 1.36 28.50
CA LEU A 37 0.35 2.50 27.60
C LEU A 37 -0.47 2.18 26.35
N ALA A 38 -1.76 2.47 26.40
CA ALA A 38 -2.54 2.65 25.19
C ALA A 38 -1.89 3.85 24.48
N SER A 39 -1.13 3.59 23.40
CA SER A 39 -0.75 4.65 22.49
C SER A 39 -2.03 5.27 21.95
N SER A 40 -2.45 6.39 22.53
CA SER A 40 -3.35 7.32 21.88
C SER A 40 -2.64 7.74 20.59
N ALA A 41 -3.05 7.18 19.46
CA ALA A 41 -2.65 7.71 18.17
C ALA A 41 -3.28 9.10 18.06
N SER A 42 -2.53 10.14 18.40
CA SER A 42 -2.93 11.51 18.08
C SER A 42 -3.15 11.57 16.56
N LEU A 43 -4.38 11.89 16.14
CA LEU A 43 -4.67 12.19 14.75
C LEU A 43 -3.84 13.43 14.38
N ALA A 44 -2.72 13.22 13.69
CA ALA A 44 -2.03 14.33 13.06
C ALA A 44 -2.98 14.90 11.99
N LEU A 45 -3.39 16.15 12.14
CA LEU A 45 -4.08 16.87 11.08
C LEU A 45 -3.03 17.25 10.03
N ALA A 46 -3.12 16.68 8.82
CA ALA A 46 -2.25 17.08 7.71
C ALA A 46 -3.03 18.06 6.85
N GLU A 47 -2.58 19.32 6.83
CA GLU A 47 -3.09 20.32 5.90
C GLU A 47 -2.76 19.88 4.46
N THR A 48 -3.73 19.96 3.56
CA THR A 48 -3.51 19.67 2.14
C THR A 48 -3.89 20.87 1.28
N VAL A 49 -3.25 21.00 0.13
CA VAL A 49 -3.66 21.96 -0.90
C VAL A 49 -4.07 21.26 -2.18
N GLU A 50 -5.15 21.73 -2.78
CA GLU A 50 -5.57 21.38 -4.13
C GLU A 50 -5.12 22.45 -5.13
N VAL A 51 -4.48 22.02 -6.22
CA VAL A 51 -4.05 22.90 -7.31
C VAL A 51 -5.25 23.35 -8.13
N ARG A 52 -5.50 24.66 -8.24
CA ARG A 52 -6.64 25.22 -9.01
C ARG A 52 -6.23 25.84 -10.34
N ALA A 53 -4.96 26.19 -10.51
CA ALA A 53 -4.41 26.60 -11.81
C ALA A 53 -4.21 25.38 -12.74
N SER A 54 -4.27 25.61 -14.06
CA SER A 54 -4.04 24.56 -15.07
C SER A 54 -2.67 23.89 -14.91
N ALA A 55 -1.66 24.69 -14.59
CA ALA A 55 -0.33 24.22 -14.20
C ALA A 55 0.29 25.19 -13.16
N LEU A 56 1.04 24.66 -12.20
CA LEU A 56 1.87 25.40 -11.24
C LEU A 56 3.28 24.82 -11.24
N ASN A 57 4.29 25.68 -11.22
CA ASN A 57 5.68 25.24 -11.09
C ASN A 57 5.96 24.83 -9.64
N LEU A 58 6.54 23.65 -9.45
CA LEU A 58 7.14 23.22 -8.19
C LEU A 58 8.64 23.57 -8.25
N ARG A 59 9.13 24.35 -7.29
CA ARG A 59 10.50 24.90 -7.27
C ARG A 59 11.32 24.42 -6.07
N ARG A 60 12.65 24.48 -6.16
CA ARG A 60 13.56 24.08 -5.05
C ARG A 60 13.42 24.95 -3.80
N GLY A 61 13.04 26.22 -3.95
CA GLY A 61 12.90 27.19 -2.86
C GLY A 61 11.73 28.14 -3.11
N PRO A 62 11.32 28.92 -2.10
CA PRO A 62 10.22 29.87 -2.19
C PRO A 62 10.66 31.12 -2.96
N GLY A 63 10.50 31.09 -4.29
CA GLY A 63 10.85 32.21 -5.16
C GLY A 63 11.04 31.79 -6.62
N THR A 64 10.92 32.74 -7.55
CA THR A 64 11.05 32.50 -9.00
C THR A 64 12.50 32.27 -9.44
N GLN A 65 13.47 32.73 -8.65
CA GLN A 65 14.91 32.50 -8.81
C GLN A 65 15.32 31.04 -8.57
N HIS A 66 14.50 30.26 -7.85
CA HIS A 66 14.80 28.86 -7.60
C HIS A 66 14.39 27.97 -8.77
N GLY A 67 15.29 27.06 -9.16
CA GLY A 67 15.06 26.14 -10.27
C GLY A 67 13.81 25.27 -10.12
N ARG A 68 13.14 25.01 -11.24
CA ARG A 68 11.94 24.17 -11.33
C ARG A 68 12.32 22.69 -11.16
N VAL A 69 11.62 21.99 -10.27
CA VAL A 69 11.76 20.55 -9.99
C VAL A 69 10.55 19.73 -10.42
N GLY A 70 9.47 20.40 -10.83
CA GLY A 70 8.29 19.74 -11.36
C GLY A 70 7.20 20.72 -11.76
N VAL A 71 6.10 20.17 -12.27
CA VAL A 71 4.88 20.90 -12.58
C VAL A 71 3.73 20.16 -11.91
N LEU A 72 2.88 20.91 -11.21
CA LEU A 72 1.64 20.44 -10.61
C LEU A 72 0.48 20.87 -11.51
N TYR A 73 -0.56 20.05 -11.61
CA TYR A 73 -1.70 20.26 -12.50
C TYR A 73 -3.00 20.38 -11.71
N ARG A 74 -3.99 21.05 -12.31
CA ARG A 74 -5.31 21.28 -11.71
C ARG A 74 -5.90 19.98 -11.13
N GLY A 75 -6.47 20.07 -9.93
CA GLY A 75 -7.13 18.97 -9.22
C GLY A 75 -6.18 18.03 -8.47
N GLN A 76 -4.86 18.15 -8.65
CA GLN A 76 -3.89 17.41 -7.84
C GLN A 76 -3.87 17.95 -6.41
N ARG A 77 -3.74 17.06 -5.43
CA ARG A 77 -3.70 17.37 -4.00
C ARG A 77 -2.39 16.93 -3.39
N TYR A 78 -1.84 17.77 -2.51
CA TYR A 78 -0.56 17.52 -1.87
C TYR A 78 -0.59 17.91 -0.40
N PRO A 79 0.06 17.14 0.50
CA PRO A 79 0.24 17.56 1.88
C PRO A 79 1.14 18.79 1.94
N VAL A 80 0.77 19.74 2.79
CA VAL A 80 1.56 20.91 3.14
C VAL A 80 2.61 20.49 4.14
N LEU A 81 3.87 20.78 3.83
CA LEU A 81 5.02 20.53 4.70
C LEU A 81 5.47 21.80 5.42
N ALA A 82 5.34 22.95 4.77
CA ALA A 82 5.71 24.26 5.31
C ALA A 82 5.09 25.38 4.47
N ARG A 83 5.05 26.60 5.02
CA ARG A 83 4.65 27.84 4.34
C ARG A 83 5.74 28.88 4.55
N SER A 84 5.98 29.73 3.55
CA SER A 84 6.96 30.82 3.63
C SER A 84 6.52 31.93 2.67
N GLY A 85 6.03 33.03 3.23
CA GLY A 85 5.30 34.04 2.46
C GLY A 85 4.10 33.41 1.73
N GLY A 86 3.89 33.80 0.47
CA GLY A 86 2.83 33.21 -0.37
C GLY A 86 3.16 31.83 -0.95
N TRP A 87 4.32 31.23 -0.62
CA TRP A 87 4.72 29.92 -1.12
C TRP A 87 4.36 28.79 -0.16
N VAL A 88 3.95 27.65 -0.73
CA VAL A 88 3.61 26.44 0.02
C VAL A 88 4.55 25.31 -0.38
N LYS A 89 5.20 24.70 0.60
CA LYS A 89 6.07 23.53 0.42
C LYS A 89 5.22 22.25 0.42
N LEU A 90 5.37 21.44 -0.61
CA LEU A 90 4.53 20.28 -0.89
C LEU A 90 5.35 19.02 -1.10
N ARG A 91 4.81 17.86 -0.70
CA ARG A 91 5.36 16.56 -1.06
C ARG A 91 4.66 15.98 -2.30
N ALA A 92 5.36 15.96 -3.43
CA ALA A 92 4.89 15.35 -4.68
C ALA A 92 5.64 14.02 -4.94
N GLY A 93 5.15 12.94 -4.32
CA GLY A 93 5.82 11.63 -4.37
C GLY A 93 7.12 11.62 -3.56
N ALA A 94 8.25 11.28 -4.19
CA ALA A 94 9.58 11.30 -3.55
C ALA A 94 10.24 12.69 -3.55
N ARG A 95 9.63 13.69 -4.19
CA ARG A 95 10.19 15.04 -4.32
C ARG A 95 9.40 16.03 -3.47
N GLU A 96 10.12 16.98 -2.87
CA GLU A 96 9.55 18.13 -2.20
C GLU A 96 9.82 19.39 -3.03
N GLY A 97 8.94 20.38 -2.92
CA GLY A 97 9.24 21.70 -3.48
C GLY A 97 8.17 22.74 -3.15
N TRP A 98 8.43 23.97 -3.56
CA TRP A 98 7.62 25.14 -3.26
C TRP A 98 6.76 25.53 -4.46
N ALA A 99 5.48 25.80 -4.21
CA ALA A 99 4.53 26.27 -5.22
C ALA A 99 3.89 27.58 -4.75
N TYR A 100 3.61 28.48 -5.71
CA TYR A 100 2.94 29.76 -5.51
C TYR A 100 1.84 29.91 -6.56
N GLY A 101 0.65 30.40 -6.16
CA GLY A 101 -0.48 30.63 -7.06
C GLY A 101 -1.81 30.11 -6.52
N LYS A 102 -2.77 29.82 -7.42
CA LYS A 102 -4.14 29.40 -7.06
C LYS A 102 -4.15 28.00 -6.42
N LEU A 103 -4.06 27.98 -5.09
CA LEU A 103 -4.16 26.80 -4.24
C LEU A 103 -5.41 26.93 -3.36
N ARG A 104 -6.20 25.87 -3.22
CA ARG A 104 -7.29 25.80 -2.21
C ARG A 104 -6.80 24.94 -1.05
N THR A 105 -6.82 25.50 0.16
CA THR A 105 -6.53 24.75 1.39
C THR A 105 -7.77 23.99 1.83
N ASP A 106 -7.64 22.68 2.01
CA ASP A 106 -8.65 21.84 2.66
C ASP A 106 -7.99 21.11 3.84
N ILE A 107 -8.64 21.10 5.02
CA ILE A 107 -8.18 20.35 6.20
C ILE A 107 -8.82 18.95 6.16
N PHE A 108 -7.99 17.90 6.14
CA PHE A 108 -8.44 16.51 6.26
C PHE A 108 -7.61 15.78 7.32
N ALA A 109 -8.20 14.75 7.95
CA ALA A 109 -7.47 13.84 8.82
C ALA A 109 -6.37 13.13 8.02
N ALA A 110 -5.13 13.15 8.52
CA ALA A 110 -4.05 12.43 7.86
C ALA A 110 -4.37 10.92 7.82
N PRO A 111 -4.03 10.21 6.73
CA PRO A 111 -4.10 8.76 6.75
C PRO A 111 -3.22 8.22 7.90
N ALA A 112 -3.77 7.29 8.67
CA ALA A 112 -3.05 6.62 9.75
C ALA A 112 -1.68 6.09 9.25
N PRO A 113 -0.63 6.13 10.07
CA PRO A 113 0.69 5.67 9.67
C PRO A 113 0.59 4.24 9.12
N ALA A 114 1.20 4.02 7.95
CA ALA A 114 1.24 2.70 7.33
C ALA A 114 1.83 1.69 8.32
N PRO A 115 1.26 0.47 8.45
CA PRO A 115 1.80 -0.54 9.35
C PRO A 115 3.25 -0.83 8.97
N ALA A 116 4.11 -0.98 9.99
CA ALA A 116 5.53 -1.28 9.82
C ALA A 116 5.74 -2.49 8.88
N PRO A 117 6.80 -2.48 8.06
CA PRO A 117 7.10 -3.58 7.16
C PRO A 117 7.22 -4.89 7.95
N ALA A 118 6.47 -5.90 7.52
CA ALA A 118 6.49 -7.23 8.13
C ALA A 118 7.41 -8.17 7.35
N THR A 119 8.17 -9.02 8.03
CA THR A 119 8.99 -10.07 7.41
C THR A 119 8.41 -11.45 7.74
N THR A 120 8.19 -12.28 6.73
CA THR A 120 7.76 -13.67 6.94
C THR A 120 8.96 -14.53 7.36
N ARG A 121 8.81 -15.31 8.42
CA ARG A 121 9.81 -16.28 8.94
C ARG A 121 9.16 -17.64 9.13
N VAL A 122 9.97 -18.69 9.20
CA VAL A 122 9.51 -20.08 9.39
C VAL A 122 9.99 -20.60 10.74
N VAL A 123 9.12 -21.31 11.46
CA VAL A 123 9.47 -21.95 12.74
C VAL A 123 10.37 -23.16 12.50
N THR A 124 11.54 -23.19 13.15
CA THR A 124 12.53 -24.28 13.03
C THR A 124 12.45 -25.29 14.19
N ALA A 125 11.86 -24.91 15.32
CA ALA A 125 11.66 -25.80 16.47
C ALA A 125 10.49 -26.76 16.26
N GLY A 126 10.53 -27.95 16.88
CA GLY A 126 9.41 -28.91 16.87
C GLY A 126 8.11 -28.30 17.41
N ALA A 127 8.21 -27.54 18.50
CA ALA A 127 7.13 -26.72 19.04
C ALA A 127 7.71 -25.41 19.59
N LEU A 128 7.22 -24.28 19.10
CA LEU A 128 7.61 -22.93 19.51
C LEU A 128 6.50 -22.27 20.31
N ASN A 129 6.77 -21.94 21.58
CA ASN A 129 5.83 -21.26 22.45
C ASN A 129 5.57 -19.81 21.98
N VAL A 130 4.30 -19.46 21.83
CA VAL A 130 3.82 -18.10 21.60
C VAL A 130 3.42 -17.49 22.93
N ARG A 131 3.90 -16.29 23.23
CA ARG A 131 3.75 -15.64 24.55
C ARG A 131 3.14 -14.25 24.45
N SER A 132 2.55 -13.77 25.54
CA SER A 132 1.95 -12.43 25.61
C SER A 132 2.98 -11.29 25.68
N GLY A 133 4.24 -11.59 26.01
CA GLY A 133 5.33 -10.61 26.09
C GLY A 133 6.71 -11.22 25.79
N PRO A 134 7.74 -10.36 25.64
CA PRO A 134 9.10 -10.77 25.27
C PRO A 134 9.87 -11.35 26.47
N GLY A 135 9.55 -12.59 26.84
CA GLY A 135 10.23 -13.26 27.95
C GLY A 135 9.60 -14.62 28.30
N THR A 136 10.35 -15.48 28.98
CA THR A 136 9.86 -16.80 29.42
C THR A 136 8.87 -16.72 30.59
N GLY A 137 8.87 -15.62 31.35
CA GLY A 137 7.90 -15.34 32.42
C GLY A 137 6.51 -14.88 31.93
N TYR A 138 6.35 -14.54 30.65
CA TYR A 138 5.05 -14.12 30.12
C TYR A 138 4.14 -15.31 29.78
N ARG A 139 2.82 -15.12 29.98
CA ARG A 139 1.78 -16.12 29.73
C ARG A 139 1.92 -16.76 28.33
N ARG A 140 1.87 -18.09 28.28
CA ARG A 140 1.81 -18.85 27.02
C ARG A 140 0.42 -18.72 26.40
N LEU A 141 0.36 -18.18 25.19
CA LEU A 141 -0.86 -18.01 24.39
C LEU A 141 -1.12 -19.18 23.44
N GLY A 142 -0.10 -19.99 23.17
CA GLY A 142 -0.20 -21.17 22.33
C GLY A 142 1.17 -21.67 21.88
N GLN A 143 1.17 -22.53 20.86
CA GLN A 143 2.36 -23.11 20.26
C GLN A 143 2.25 -23.11 18.73
N LEU A 144 3.40 -23.01 18.07
CA LEU A 144 3.55 -23.12 16.63
C LEU A 144 4.43 -24.34 16.33
N SER A 145 3.97 -25.18 15.42
CA SER A 145 4.74 -26.35 14.99
C SER A 145 5.87 -25.97 14.03
N ARG A 146 6.88 -26.85 13.92
CA ARG A 146 7.91 -26.75 12.89
C ARG A 146 7.29 -26.51 11.51
N GLY A 147 7.86 -25.60 10.73
CA GLY A 147 7.37 -25.24 9.40
C GLY A 147 6.28 -24.17 9.38
N ALA A 148 5.68 -23.82 10.53
CA ALA A 148 4.69 -22.74 10.59
C ALA A 148 5.30 -21.40 10.15
N GLN A 149 4.55 -20.64 9.35
CA GLN A 149 4.97 -19.30 8.92
C GLN A 149 4.44 -18.23 9.89
N VAL A 150 5.30 -17.27 10.24
CA VAL A 150 4.93 -16.13 11.09
C VAL A 150 5.31 -14.82 10.42
N ARG A 151 4.44 -13.80 10.57
CA ARG A 151 4.75 -12.43 10.15
C ARG A 151 5.35 -11.68 11.32
N VAL A 152 6.64 -11.38 11.23
CA VAL A 152 7.35 -10.58 12.24
C VAL A 152 7.15 -9.10 11.93
N ARG A 153 6.65 -8.34 12.91
CA ARG A 153 6.36 -6.90 12.80
C ARG A 153 7.25 -6.02 13.69
N GLY A 154 8.16 -6.62 14.43
CA GLY A 154 9.07 -5.93 15.32
C GLY A 154 9.87 -6.89 16.19
N SER A 155 10.70 -6.33 17.07
CA SER A 155 11.53 -7.10 18.00
C SER A 155 11.78 -6.37 19.30
N SER A 156 12.10 -7.13 20.34
CA SER A 156 12.57 -6.67 21.64
C SER A 156 13.60 -7.69 22.12
N GLY A 157 14.88 -7.31 22.06
CA GLY A 157 16.00 -8.23 22.28
C GLY A 157 15.92 -9.47 21.38
N ALA A 158 16.03 -10.65 22.00
CA ALA A 158 15.93 -11.94 21.32
C ALA A 158 14.50 -12.30 20.88
N TRP A 159 13.48 -11.52 21.26
CA TRP A 159 12.08 -11.81 20.99
C TRP A 159 11.57 -11.09 19.74
N ARG A 160 10.75 -11.78 18.96
CA ARG A 160 10.11 -11.27 17.75
C ARG A 160 8.62 -11.10 17.99
N ARG A 161 8.10 -9.92 17.68
CA ARG A 161 6.67 -9.61 17.73
C ARG A 161 6.01 -10.13 16.47
N ILE A 162 4.99 -10.96 16.62
CA ILE A 162 4.24 -11.61 15.54
C ILE A 162 2.75 -11.30 15.63
N ASP A 163 2.04 -11.43 14.51
CA ASP A 163 0.59 -11.55 14.51
C ASP A 163 0.20 -12.99 14.88
N TYR A 164 -0.61 -13.16 15.92
CA TYR A 164 -1.13 -14.45 16.33
C TYR A 164 -2.61 -14.32 16.72
N ARG A 165 -3.49 -15.03 16.00
CA ARG A 165 -4.95 -15.03 16.22
C ARG A 165 -5.58 -13.63 16.31
N GLY A 166 -5.14 -12.70 15.45
CA GLY A 166 -5.65 -11.33 15.40
C GLY A 166 -5.08 -10.37 16.46
N GLY A 167 -4.21 -10.85 17.35
CA GLY A 167 -3.51 -10.05 18.36
C GLY A 167 -1.99 -10.06 18.19
N ALA A 168 -1.32 -9.16 18.91
CA ALA A 168 0.14 -9.15 19.01
C ALA A 168 0.62 -10.22 19.99
N ALA A 169 1.62 -10.99 19.59
CA ALA A 169 2.26 -11.98 20.44
C ALA A 169 3.77 -12.03 20.19
N TRP A 170 4.47 -12.83 21.00
CA TRP A 170 5.92 -12.90 21.00
C TRP A 170 6.42 -14.33 20.91
N VAL A 171 7.48 -14.52 20.12
CA VAL A 171 8.20 -15.79 20.00
C VAL A 171 9.70 -15.53 20.07
N HIS A 172 10.47 -16.51 20.52
CA HIS A 172 11.92 -16.37 20.61
C HIS A 172 12.56 -16.53 19.23
N GLY A 173 13.40 -15.56 18.84
CA GLY A 173 13.94 -15.42 17.49
C GLY A 173 14.90 -16.52 17.07
N ALA A 174 15.57 -17.20 18.01
CA ALA A 174 16.46 -18.31 17.70
C ALA A 174 15.74 -19.51 17.04
N TYR A 175 14.42 -19.60 17.20
CA TYR A 175 13.58 -20.65 16.61
C TYR A 175 12.88 -20.20 15.32
N LEU A 176 13.32 -19.08 14.75
CA LEU A 176 12.84 -18.57 13.48
C LEU A 176 13.97 -18.63 12.45
N GLY A 177 13.79 -19.48 11.45
CA GLY A 177 14.62 -19.51 10.25
C GLY A 177 14.21 -18.42 9.27
N ALA A 178 15.08 -18.13 8.31
CA ALA A 178 14.64 -17.49 7.09
C ALA A 178 13.47 -18.31 6.53
N SER A 179 12.34 -17.66 6.23
CA SER A 179 11.45 -18.26 5.26
C SER A 179 12.30 -18.39 4.01
N ALA A 180 12.38 -19.60 3.44
CA ALA A 180 12.83 -19.70 2.06
C ALA A 180 12.11 -18.59 1.29
N PRO A 181 12.79 -17.83 0.42
CA PRO A 181 12.07 -16.98 -0.50
C PRO A 181 10.95 -17.85 -1.06
N ALA A 182 9.71 -17.34 -1.06
CA ALA A 182 8.65 -17.99 -1.83
C ALA A 182 9.31 -18.40 -3.14
N PRO A 183 9.33 -19.70 -3.50
CA PRO A 183 10.21 -20.21 -4.54
C PRO A 183 10.15 -19.21 -5.67
N ALA A 184 11.31 -18.67 -6.06
CA ALA A 184 11.36 -17.80 -7.22
C ALA A 184 10.52 -18.53 -8.28
N PRO A 185 9.46 -17.91 -8.82
CA PRO A 185 8.62 -18.59 -9.80
C PRO A 185 9.60 -19.23 -10.77
N PRO A 186 9.49 -20.56 -11.01
CA PRO A 186 10.55 -21.31 -11.68
C PRO A 186 11.01 -20.50 -12.89
N ALA A 187 12.33 -20.30 -12.99
CA ALA A 187 12.90 -19.67 -14.17
C ALA A 187 12.28 -20.37 -15.38
N PRO A 188 11.77 -19.64 -16.39
CA PRO A 188 11.07 -20.27 -17.49
C PRO A 188 12.06 -21.14 -18.28
N SER A 189 12.11 -22.42 -17.94
CA SER A 189 12.46 -23.48 -18.87
C SER A 189 11.31 -23.52 -19.87
N GLY A 190 11.52 -23.01 -21.08
CA GLY A 190 10.54 -23.13 -22.15
C GLY A 190 10.27 -24.59 -22.54
N PRO A 191 9.53 -24.82 -23.61
CA PRO A 191 8.13 -24.45 -23.83
C PRO A 191 7.15 -25.45 -23.16
N ALA A 192 5.89 -25.04 -23.01
CA ALA A 192 4.73 -25.76 -22.44
C ALA A 192 4.53 -25.64 -20.91
N GLY A 193 3.53 -24.84 -20.55
CA GLY A 193 3.03 -24.70 -19.17
C GLY A 193 3.16 -23.31 -18.59
N TRP A 194 2.71 -22.26 -19.30
CA TRP A 194 2.54 -20.95 -18.67
C TRP A 194 1.65 -21.13 -17.44
N ASP A 195 2.07 -20.62 -16.29
CA ASP A 195 1.30 -20.64 -15.05
C ASP A 195 -0.17 -20.31 -15.35
N THR A 196 -1.06 -21.29 -15.13
CA THR A 196 -2.50 -21.19 -15.39
C THR A 196 -3.29 -20.98 -14.11
N THR A 197 -2.64 -20.65 -12.99
CA THR A 197 -3.35 -20.43 -11.73
C THR A 197 -4.21 -19.17 -11.84
N PRO A 198 -5.48 -19.16 -11.43
CA PRO A 198 -6.25 -17.93 -11.34
C PRO A 198 -5.56 -16.97 -10.35
N PRO A 199 -5.40 -15.68 -10.67
CA PRO A 199 -4.85 -14.73 -9.71
C PRO A 199 -5.79 -14.61 -8.51
N ALA A 200 -5.24 -14.24 -7.35
CA ALA A 200 -6.05 -14.07 -6.14
C ALA A 200 -7.13 -12.99 -6.33
N ALA A 201 -8.25 -13.10 -5.62
CA ALA A 201 -9.29 -12.06 -5.57
C ALA A 201 -8.86 -10.86 -4.71
N ASN A 202 -7.67 -10.31 -4.99
CA ASN A 202 -7.08 -9.24 -4.21
C ASN A 202 -7.28 -7.88 -4.88
N TYR A 203 -8.37 -7.22 -4.50
CA TYR A 203 -8.76 -5.94 -5.05
C TYR A 203 -8.21 -4.72 -4.30
N GLN A 204 -7.23 -4.93 -3.41
CA GLN A 204 -6.58 -3.83 -2.72
C GLN A 204 -5.83 -2.93 -3.72
N ARG A 205 -6.18 -1.64 -3.72
CA ARG A 205 -5.54 -0.64 -4.57
C ARG A 205 -4.09 -0.44 -4.16
N THR A 206 -3.21 -0.30 -5.15
CA THR A 206 -1.79 -0.07 -4.95
C THR A 206 -1.23 0.81 -6.06
N ARG A 207 -0.10 1.48 -5.78
CA ARG A 207 0.67 2.18 -6.81
C ARG A 207 1.64 1.17 -7.42
N PHE A 208 1.56 1.01 -8.73
CA PHE A 208 2.47 0.15 -9.49
C PHE A 208 2.98 0.95 -10.68
N ARG A 209 4.29 1.22 -10.70
CA ARG A 209 4.99 1.94 -11.78
C ARG A 209 4.31 3.25 -12.21
N GLY A 210 3.93 4.06 -11.22
CA GLY A 210 3.38 5.40 -11.45
C GLY A 210 1.86 5.48 -11.64
N VAL A 211 1.17 4.34 -11.78
CA VAL A 211 -0.30 4.31 -11.92
C VAL A 211 -0.97 3.58 -10.75
N THR A 212 -2.28 3.80 -10.56
CA THR A 212 -3.06 3.03 -9.59
C THR A 212 -3.62 1.78 -10.25
N LEU A 213 -3.46 0.64 -9.61
CA LEU A 213 -4.07 -0.64 -10.00
C LEU A 213 -4.59 -1.34 -8.75
N ASN A 214 -5.32 -2.45 -8.90
CA ASN A 214 -5.45 -3.39 -7.80
C ASN A 214 -4.37 -4.49 -7.88
N ARG A 215 -4.13 -5.18 -6.77
CA ARG A 215 -3.10 -6.23 -6.70
C ARG A 215 -3.33 -7.37 -7.68
N ARG A 216 -4.59 -7.75 -7.95
CA ARG A 216 -4.95 -8.73 -8.97
C ARG A 216 -4.47 -8.32 -10.37
N THR A 217 -4.68 -7.07 -10.78
CA THR A 217 -4.19 -6.55 -12.07
C THR A 217 -2.66 -6.50 -12.12
N VAL A 218 -1.99 -6.17 -11.00
CA VAL A 218 -0.51 -6.22 -10.91
C VAL A 218 0.01 -7.64 -11.12
N GLU A 219 -0.61 -8.64 -10.50
CA GLU A 219 -0.24 -10.06 -10.64
C GLU A 219 -0.35 -10.52 -12.10
N LEU A 220 -1.45 -10.13 -12.78
CA LEU A 220 -1.65 -10.42 -14.19
C LEU A 220 -0.61 -9.73 -15.09
N LEU A 221 -0.24 -8.48 -14.80
CA LEU A 221 0.84 -7.78 -15.53
C LEU A 221 2.19 -8.47 -15.33
N GLN A 222 2.53 -8.88 -14.10
CA GLN A 222 3.75 -9.62 -13.81
C GLN A 222 3.76 -11.00 -14.50
N ARG A 223 2.60 -11.66 -14.62
CA ARG A 223 2.47 -12.87 -15.45
C ARG A 223 2.75 -12.57 -16.92
N ALA A 224 2.20 -11.49 -17.47
CA ALA A 224 2.48 -11.10 -18.85
C ALA A 224 3.99 -10.82 -19.07
N GLU A 225 4.69 -10.24 -18.10
CA GLU A 225 6.15 -10.03 -18.17
C GLU A 225 6.94 -11.34 -18.20
N ARG A 226 6.52 -12.35 -17.43
CA ARG A 226 7.12 -13.69 -17.52
C ARG A 226 6.90 -14.33 -18.89
N ILE A 227 5.72 -14.12 -19.49
CA ILE A 227 5.42 -14.60 -20.84
C ILE A 227 6.29 -13.86 -21.87
N MET A 228 6.48 -12.54 -21.72
CA MET A 228 7.40 -11.76 -22.56
C MET A 228 8.83 -12.31 -22.49
N ALA A 229 9.31 -12.65 -21.30
CA ALA A 229 10.64 -13.24 -21.13
C ALA A 229 10.79 -14.55 -21.92
N GLY A 230 9.79 -15.46 -21.85
CA GLY A 230 9.82 -16.69 -22.63
C GLY A 230 9.53 -16.51 -24.14
N LEU A 231 9.16 -15.32 -24.59
CA LEU A 231 9.12 -14.94 -26.01
C LEU A 231 10.45 -14.29 -26.48
N GLY A 232 11.49 -14.31 -25.64
CA GLY A 232 12.81 -13.75 -25.95
C GLY A 232 13.03 -12.31 -25.46
N HIS A 233 12.11 -11.74 -24.68
CA HIS A 233 12.25 -10.39 -24.11
C HIS A 233 12.64 -10.48 -22.62
N ALA A 234 13.82 -11.03 -22.33
CA ALA A 234 14.30 -11.20 -20.95
C ALA A 234 14.33 -9.85 -20.19
N GLY A 235 13.88 -9.84 -18.94
CA GLY A 235 13.84 -8.64 -18.10
C GLY A 235 12.81 -7.57 -18.54
N PHE A 236 11.95 -7.87 -19.52
CA PHE A 236 10.98 -6.92 -20.04
C PHE A 236 10.01 -6.42 -18.95
N ARG A 237 9.77 -5.10 -18.97
CA ARG A 237 8.85 -4.42 -18.08
C ARG A 237 7.89 -3.52 -18.85
N PHE A 238 6.60 -3.67 -18.62
CA PHE A 238 5.60 -2.76 -19.20
C PHE A 238 5.73 -1.34 -18.63
N GLU A 239 5.71 -0.36 -19.53
CA GLU A 239 5.59 1.06 -19.21
C GLU A 239 4.12 1.47 -19.20
N LEU A 240 3.60 1.81 -18.02
CA LEU A 240 2.18 2.08 -17.82
C LEU A 240 1.90 3.58 -17.98
N THR A 241 0.93 3.93 -18.82
CA THR A 241 0.55 5.33 -19.09
C THR A 241 -0.71 5.74 -18.35
N GLN A 242 -1.63 4.81 -18.12
CA GLN A 242 -2.85 5.03 -17.35
C GLN A 242 -3.21 3.77 -16.57
N GLY A 243 -3.67 3.93 -15.33
CA GLY A 243 -4.10 2.83 -14.48
C GLY A 243 -5.60 2.76 -14.30
N SER A 244 -6.01 1.83 -13.45
CA SER A 244 -7.37 1.67 -12.95
C SER A 244 -7.76 2.82 -12.01
N TYR A 245 -9.05 2.95 -11.75
CA TYR A 245 -9.65 3.95 -10.86
C TYR A 245 -9.27 5.40 -11.20
N SER A 246 -9.03 5.70 -12.47
CA SER A 246 -8.80 7.06 -12.94
C SER A 246 -10.11 7.67 -13.44
N ARG A 247 -10.34 8.95 -13.08
CA ARG A 247 -11.46 9.72 -13.61
C ARG A 247 -11.14 10.00 -15.08
N SER A 248 -11.90 9.35 -15.96
CA SER A 248 -11.68 9.44 -17.41
C SER A 248 -12.09 10.81 -17.93
N VAL A 249 -11.26 11.42 -18.79
CA VAL A 249 -11.70 12.40 -19.78
C VAL A 249 -12.47 11.66 -20.90
N ALA A 250 -13.25 12.38 -21.71
CA ALA A 250 -14.16 11.84 -22.74
C ALA A 250 -13.55 10.74 -23.65
N ALA A 251 -12.22 10.77 -23.87
CA ALA A 251 -11.49 9.83 -24.71
C ALA A 251 -11.38 8.37 -24.19
N SER A 252 -11.52 8.13 -22.88
CA SER A 252 -11.40 6.77 -22.29
C SER A 252 -12.74 6.01 -22.22
N GLY A 253 -13.87 6.69 -22.45
CA GLY A 253 -15.19 6.07 -22.39
C GLY A 253 -15.56 5.47 -21.01
N GLY A 254 -14.83 5.85 -19.95
CA GLY A 254 -15.09 5.38 -18.58
C GLY A 254 -14.54 4.00 -18.22
N THR A 255 -13.78 3.34 -19.12
CA THR A 255 -13.24 1.99 -18.87
C THR A 255 -12.28 1.96 -17.67
N HIS A 256 -11.56 3.04 -17.42
CA HIS A 256 -10.64 3.17 -16.29
C HIS A 256 -11.30 3.59 -14.97
N GLY A 257 -12.61 3.81 -14.91
CA GLY A 257 -13.29 4.21 -13.67
C GLY A 257 -13.26 3.13 -12.57
N GLY A 258 -13.01 1.87 -12.94
CA GLY A 258 -12.94 0.71 -12.04
C GLY A 258 -11.58 0.03 -12.05
N GLY A 259 -11.51 -1.17 -11.46
CA GLY A 259 -10.36 -2.07 -11.44
C GLY A 259 -10.11 -2.77 -12.78
N GLY A 260 -8.94 -3.36 -12.94
CA GLY A 260 -8.62 -4.21 -14.09
C GLY A 260 -8.19 -3.50 -15.37
N ALA A 261 -8.42 -2.20 -15.51
CA ALA A 261 -8.05 -1.43 -16.70
C ALA A 261 -6.64 -0.83 -16.60
N VAL A 262 -5.87 -0.90 -17.70
CA VAL A 262 -4.53 -0.32 -17.81
C VAL A 262 -4.19 0.04 -19.26
N ASP A 263 -3.53 1.18 -19.44
CA ASP A 263 -2.94 1.58 -20.72
C ASP A 263 -1.42 1.48 -20.65
N ILE A 264 -0.82 1.00 -21.73
CA ILE A 264 0.60 0.63 -21.81
C ILE A 264 1.22 1.33 -23.02
N ARG A 265 2.35 2.01 -22.81
CA ARG A 265 3.06 2.70 -23.90
C ARG A 265 3.60 1.71 -24.94
N THR A 266 3.48 2.05 -26.23
CA THR A 266 4.11 1.30 -27.33
C THR A 266 5.05 2.14 -28.21
N ARG A 267 5.08 3.47 -28.03
CA ARG A 267 5.96 4.37 -28.79
C ARG A 267 7.42 3.92 -28.70
N GLY A 268 8.09 3.84 -29.85
CA GLY A 268 9.49 3.42 -29.97
C GLY A 268 9.71 1.91 -29.99
N ARG A 269 8.65 1.08 -29.92
CA ARG A 269 8.76 -0.39 -29.99
C ARG A 269 8.48 -0.92 -31.39
N SER A 270 9.20 -1.98 -31.78
CA SER A 270 9.03 -2.64 -33.09
C SER A 270 7.64 -3.24 -33.29
N ARG A 271 7.29 -3.58 -34.54
CA ARG A 271 6.04 -4.30 -34.86
C ARG A 271 5.90 -5.59 -34.04
N ARG A 272 6.95 -6.41 -34.09
CA ARG A 272 7.05 -7.70 -33.41
C ARG A 272 6.93 -7.57 -31.89
N THR A 273 7.64 -6.62 -31.28
CA THR A 273 7.61 -6.44 -29.82
C THR A 273 6.20 -6.12 -29.32
N VAL A 274 5.47 -5.24 -30.01
CA VAL A 274 4.09 -4.90 -29.61
C VAL A 274 3.14 -6.08 -29.84
N ASP A 275 3.32 -6.87 -30.91
CA ASP A 275 2.56 -8.10 -31.12
C ASP A 275 2.76 -9.08 -29.95
N ASP A 276 4.01 -9.25 -29.49
CA ASP A 276 4.35 -10.10 -28.34
C ASP A 276 3.79 -9.55 -27.03
N MET A 277 3.77 -8.22 -26.86
CA MET A 277 3.10 -7.57 -25.72
C MET A 277 1.60 -7.87 -25.68
N VAL A 278 0.90 -7.78 -26.82
CA VAL A 278 -0.53 -8.13 -26.89
C VAL A 278 -0.73 -9.63 -26.63
N ARG A 279 0.08 -10.50 -27.23
CA ARG A 279 0.02 -11.96 -26.99
C ARG A 279 0.22 -12.31 -25.52
N SER A 280 1.21 -11.70 -24.87
CA SER A 280 1.53 -11.97 -23.47
C SER A 280 0.42 -11.51 -22.53
N LEU A 281 -0.16 -10.32 -22.76
CA LEU A 281 -1.31 -9.83 -21.99
C LEU A 281 -2.53 -10.75 -22.15
N ARG A 282 -2.85 -11.16 -23.39
CA ARG A 282 -3.97 -12.08 -23.65
C ARG A 282 -3.77 -13.42 -22.95
N ARG A 283 -2.57 -14.00 -23.06
CA ARG A 283 -2.19 -15.25 -22.37
C ARG A 283 -2.11 -15.11 -20.86
N ALA A 284 -1.91 -13.91 -20.32
CA ALA A 284 -1.92 -13.68 -18.88
C ALA A 284 -3.34 -13.65 -18.30
N GLY A 285 -4.33 -13.24 -19.11
CA GLY A 285 -5.74 -13.11 -18.69
C GLY A 285 -6.31 -11.70 -18.90
N PHE A 286 -5.84 -10.97 -19.91
CA PHE A 286 -6.43 -9.68 -20.32
C PHE A 286 -7.21 -9.82 -21.64
N ALA A 287 -8.30 -9.07 -21.77
CA ALA A 287 -8.72 -8.57 -23.08
C ALA A 287 -7.78 -7.41 -23.44
N ALA A 288 -7.04 -7.51 -24.55
CA ALA A 288 -6.03 -6.52 -24.90
C ALA A 288 -6.02 -6.22 -26.39
N TRP A 289 -5.85 -4.94 -26.71
CA TRP A 289 -5.76 -4.42 -28.08
C TRP A 289 -4.63 -3.39 -28.17
N SER A 290 -3.87 -3.44 -29.25
CA SER A 290 -3.04 -2.32 -29.67
C SER A 290 -3.91 -1.22 -30.28
N ARG A 291 -3.48 0.03 -30.07
CA ARG A 291 -4.09 1.27 -30.55
C ARG A 291 -3.05 2.11 -31.28
N GLY A 292 -3.47 2.94 -32.22
CA GLY A 292 -2.60 3.78 -33.03
C GLY A 292 -1.73 2.97 -33.99
N ARG A 293 -2.24 1.81 -34.44
CA ARG A 293 -1.63 0.91 -35.43
C ARG A 293 -2.60 0.69 -36.59
N GLY A 294 -3.08 1.77 -37.20
CA GLY A 294 -4.02 1.71 -38.31
C GLY A 294 -4.94 2.93 -38.37
N ALA A 295 -6.22 2.69 -38.68
CA ALA A 295 -7.24 3.73 -38.89
C ALA A 295 -7.78 4.38 -37.60
N ASP A 296 -7.18 4.13 -36.43
CA ASP A 296 -7.61 4.70 -35.16
C ASP A 296 -6.73 5.91 -34.77
N SER A 297 -7.34 7.03 -34.41
CA SER A 297 -6.67 8.32 -34.16
C SER A 297 -5.95 8.41 -32.80
N PHE A 298 -5.74 7.28 -32.12
CA PHE A 298 -5.13 7.25 -30.80
C PHE A 298 -3.60 7.33 -30.87
N ALA A 299 -2.99 7.99 -29.88
CA ALA A 299 -1.56 7.89 -29.66
C ALA A 299 -1.17 6.40 -29.45
N PRO A 300 -0.04 5.90 -29.98
CA PRO A 300 0.29 4.48 -29.88
C PRO A 300 0.39 3.97 -28.44
N HIS A 301 -0.54 3.07 -28.08
CA HIS A 301 -0.58 2.38 -26.78
C HIS A 301 -1.26 1.01 -26.91
N ILE A 302 -1.22 0.20 -25.86
CA ILE A 302 -2.08 -0.97 -25.69
C ILE A 302 -3.11 -0.64 -24.61
N HIS A 303 -4.38 -0.90 -24.89
CA HIS A 303 -5.44 -0.89 -23.90
C HIS A 303 -5.69 -2.34 -23.45
N ALA A 304 -5.64 -2.59 -22.14
CA ALA A 304 -5.81 -3.93 -21.57
C ALA A 304 -6.78 -3.92 -20.38
N LEU A 305 -7.67 -4.90 -20.35
CA LEU A 305 -8.71 -5.10 -19.34
C LEU A 305 -8.61 -6.50 -18.73
N ALA A 306 -8.38 -6.57 -17.43
CA ALA A 306 -8.23 -7.84 -16.71
C ALA A 306 -9.56 -8.64 -16.72
N LEU A 307 -9.50 -9.87 -17.22
CA LEU A 307 -10.66 -10.75 -17.29
C LEU A 307 -11.08 -11.20 -15.87
N GLY A 308 -12.37 -11.08 -15.59
CA GLY A 308 -12.95 -11.45 -14.30
C GLY A 308 -12.57 -10.54 -13.13
N ASP A 309 -12.15 -9.31 -13.39
CA ASP A 309 -11.97 -8.32 -12.32
C ASP A 309 -13.34 -7.81 -11.82
N ALA A 310 -13.68 -8.13 -10.57
CA ALA A 310 -14.98 -7.77 -10.00
C ALA A 310 -15.18 -6.25 -9.86
N GLN A 311 -14.09 -5.48 -9.83
CA GLN A 311 -14.15 -4.02 -9.71
C GLN A 311 -14.13 -3.30 -11.07
N ALA A 312 -14.13 -4.04 -12.19
CA ALA A 312 -14.20 -3.45 -13.52
C ALA A 312 -15.43 -2.54 -13.68
N SER A 313 -15.26 -1.39 -14.35
CA SER A 313 -16.37 -0.48 -14.64
C SER A 313 -17.36 -1.12 -15.64
N SER A 314 -18.57 -0.57 -15.72
CA SER A 314 -19.57 -1.00 -16.71
C SER A 314 -19.04 -0.90 -18.15
N ALA A 315 -18.33 0.17 -18.47
CA ALA A 315 -17.67 0.37 -19.76
C ALA A 315 -16.60 -0.70 -20.03
N ALA A 316 -15.74 -1.00 -19.05
CA ALA A 316 -14.73 -2.05 -19.18
C ALA A 316 -15.37 -3.42 -19.42
N ARG A 317 -16.43 -3.77 -18.67
CA ARG A 317 -17.18 -5.03 -18.90
C ARG A 317 -17.80 -5.07 -20.31
N SER A 318 -18.29 -3.94 -20.82
CA SER A 318 -18.80 -3.86 -22.19
C SER A 318 -17.72 -4.14 -23.23
N GLN A 319 -16.52 -3.57 -23.07
CA GLN A 319 -15.39 -3.86 -23.94
C GLN A 319 -14.91 -5.31 -23.84
N ILE A 320 -14.96 -5.94 -22.66
CA ILE A 320 -14.65 -7.37 -22.50
C ILE A 320 -15.64 -8.23 -23.30
N ARG A 321 -16.94 -7.92 -23.29
CA ARG A 321 -17.91 -8.62 -24.16
C ARG A 321 -17.61 -8.40 -25.64
N ALA A 322 -17.23 -7.19 -26.03
CA ALA A 322 -16.80 -6.90 -27.40
C ALA A 322 -15.55 -7.73 -27.78
N TYR A 323 -14.58 -7.85 -26.88
CA TYR A 323 -13.39 -8.70 -27.07
C TYR A 323 -13.77 -10.17 -27.31
N ALA A 324 -14.72 -10.71 -26.53
CA ALA A 324 -15.22 -12.07 -26.70
C ALA A 324 -15.89 -12.27 -28.07
N ALA A 325 -16.62 -11.26 -28.55
CA ALA A 325 -17.20 -11.23 -29.90
C ALA A 325 -16.20 -10.92 -31.03
N GLY A 326 -14.90 -10.76 -30.73
CA GLY A 326 -13.85 -10.51 -31.72
C GLY A 326 -13.81 -9.08 -32.24
N ARG A 327 -14.33 -8.15 -31.45
CA ARG A 327 -14.46 -6.72 -31.77
C ARG A 327 -13.37 -5.91 -31.07
N ASN A 328 -13.17 -4.69 -31.56
CA ASN A 328 -12.12 -3.78 -31.10
C ASN A 328 -12.43 -3.07 -29.76
N GLY A 329 -13.66 -3.21 -29.23
CA GLY A 329 -14.11 -2.55 -28.00
C GLY A 329 -14.37 -1.04 -28.14
N LEU A 330 -14.33 -0.48 -29.36
CA LEU A 330 -14.61 0.93 -29.62
C LEU A 330 -16.07 1.12 -30.04
N ARG A 331 -16.55 2.38 -30.03
CA ARG A 331 -17.95 2.72 -30.37
C ARG A 331 -18.38 2.25 -31.76
N ASN A 332 -17.45 2.19 -32.72
CA ASN A 332 -17.72 1.71 -34.08
C ASN A 332 -17.89 0.17 -34.16
N ASN A 333 -17.60 -0.56 -33.09
CA ASN A 333 -17.72 -2.01 -32.99
C ASN A 333 -17.05 -2.78 -34.15
N ALA A 334 -15.98 -2.23 -34.71
CA ALA A 334 -15.25 -2.88 -35.80
C ALA A 334 -14.53 -4.14 -35.31
N LEU A 335 -14.08 -4.97 -36.25
CA LEU A 335 -13.30 -6.17 -35.92
C LEU A 335 -12.02 -5.81 -35.17
N ASP A 336 -11.59 -6.70 -34.28
CA ASP A 336 -10.29 -6.61 -33.63
C ASP A 336 -9.17 -6.66 -34.69
N ALA A 337 -8.42 -5.57 -34.83
CA ALA A 337 -7.27 -5.46 -35.72
C ALA A 337 -6.16 -6.48 -35.37
N ASP A 338 -6.11 -6.91 -34.11
CA ASP A 338 -5.13 -7.86 -33.57
C ASP A 338 -5.64 -9.31 -33.58
N ARG A 339 -6.71 -9.63 -34.33
CA ARG A 339 -7.29 -10.99 -34.37
C ARG A 339 -6.27 -12.09 -34.71
N ARG A 340 -5.30 -11.80 -35.58
CA ARG A 340 -4.21 -12.74 -35.96
C ARG A 340 -3.30 -13.14 -34.78
N LEU A 341 -3.30 -12.36 -33.70
CA LEU A 341 -2.49 -12.64 -32.51
C LEU A 341 -3.14 -13.70 -31.60
N GLY A 342 -4.38 -14.10 -31.91
CA GLY A 342 -5.16 -15.08 -31.15
C GLY A 342 -5.77 -14.48 -29.88
N ARG A 343 -6.84 -15.11 -29.38
CA ARG A 343 -7.55 -14.75 -28.15
C ARG A 343 -7.54 -15.95 -27.21
N ASN A 344 -6.34 -16.29 -26.75
CA ASN A 344 -6.07 -17.53 -26.03
C ASN A 344 -5.76 -17.26 -24.55
N PRO A 345 -6.75 -16.84 -23.74
CA PRO A 345 -6.52 -16.66 -22.32
C PRO A 345 -6.39 -18.03 -21.61
N PRO A 346 -5.87 -18.04 -20.37
CA PRO A 346 -5.86 -19.24 -19.54
C PRO A 346 -7.26 -19.82 -19.37
N ARG A 347 -7.37 -21.14 -19.14
CA ARG A 347 -8.67 -21.84 -19.00
C ARG A 347 -9.61 -21.16 -17.99
N TRP A 348 -9.10 -20.74 -16.83
CA TRP A 348 -9.89 -20.06 -15.80
C TRP A 348 -10.49 -18.73 -16.24
N ALA A 349 -9.87 -18.06 -17.21
CA ALA A 349 -10.29 -16.75 -17.68
C ALA A 349 -11.34 -16.85 -18.79
N ARG A 350 -11.46 -18.01 -19.46
CA ARG A 350 -12.40 -18.22 -20.57
C ARG A 350 -13.86 -18.04 -20.16
N ARG A 351 -14.21 -18.36 -18.91
CA ARG A 351 -15.58 -18.16 -18.37
C ARG A 351 -16.02 -16.69 -18.29
N PHE A 352 -15.10 -15.75 -18.53
CA PHE A 352 -15.37 -14.30 -18.52
C PHE A 352 -15.38 -13.70 -19.94
N LEU A 353 -15.26 -14.54 -20.96
CA LEU A 353 -15.46 -14.20 -22.37
C LEU A 353 -16.81 -14.73 -22.82
#